data_AF-A0A5S3QP99-F1
#
_entry.id   AF-A0A5S3QP99-F1
#
_cell.length_a   1.000
_cell.length_b   1.000
_cell.length_c   1.000
_cell.angle_alpha   90.00
_cell.angle_beta   90.00
_cell.angle_gamma   90.00
#
_symmetry.space_group_name_H-M   'P 1'
#
loop_
_entity.id
_entity.type
_entity.pdbx_description
1 polymer ?
#
loop_
_entity_poly.entity_id
_entity_poly.type
_entity_poly.pdbx_seq_one_letter_code
_entity_poly.pdbx_strand_id
1 'polypeptide(L)'
;MLIFLGAAVPWLEVIAVVPAGIVWGLAPFLVMVVAFMGNMLSVLVVIFGFDQLKRWYVRRREAKGKESSKGSRRAVAFFHKYGLAGLGLLGPLLIGTHIAAFIGMALGASKRAMSIWIGVGIAVWVAIFGITTALGFDFFTQSI
;
A
#
# COMPACT_ATOMS: atom_id res chain seq x y z
N MET A 1 -20.89 -13.81 3.29
CA MET A 1 -19.75 -14.51 2.65
C MET A 1 -19.01 -13.68 1.58
N LEU A 2 -19.28 -12.38 1.45
CA LEU A 2 -18.61 -11.47 0.50
C LEU A 2 -17.48 -10.61 1.12
N ILE A 3 -17.15 -10.81 2.40
CA ILE A 3 -16.09 -10.04 3.09
C ILE A 3 -14.71 -10.68 2.84
N PHE A 4 -14.66 -12.00 2.61
CA PHE A 4 -13.42 -12.75 2.39
C PHE A 4 -12.75 -12.49 1.03
N LEU A 5 -13.52 -12.04 0.03
CA LEU A 5 -12.99 -11.63 -1.28
C LEU A 5 -12.56 -10.16 -1.29
N GLY A 6 -13.09 -9.33 -0.37
CA GLY A 6 -12.64 -7.95 -0.15
C GLY A 6 -11.33 -7.86 0.65
N ALA A 7 -11.11 -8.80 1.59
CA ALA A 7 -9.88 -8.89 2.39
C ALA A 7 -8.63 -9.33 1.59
N ALA A 8 -8.82 -9.82 0.36
CA ALA A 8 -7.74 -10.27 -0.52
C ALA A 8 -7.34 -9.22 -1.58
N VAL A 9 -7.80 -7.98 -1.46
CA VAL A 9 -7.43 -6.86 -2.33
C VAL A 9 -6.51 -5.91 -1.52
N PRO A 10 -5.17 -6.03 -1.63
CA PRO A 10 -4.17 -5.27 -0.86
C PRO A 10 -4.09 -3.74 -1.15
N TRP A 11 -5.21 -3.08 -1.43
CA TRP A 11 -5.28 -1.71 -1.95
C TRP A 11 -6.47 -0.93 -1.36
N LEU A 12 -7.53 -1.62 -0.92
CA LEU A 12 -8.71 -1.00 -0.33
C LEU A 12 -8.53 -0.62 1.15
N GLU A 13 -7.52 -1.18 1.82
CA GLU A 13 -7.40 -1.04 3.28
C GLU A 13 -7.25 0.42 3.72
N VAL A 14 -6.29 1.20 3.22
CA VAL A 14 -6.09 2.56 3.76
C VAL A 14 -7.18 3.54 3.30
N ILE A 15 -7.58 3.48 2.03
CA ILE A 15 -8.53 4.43 1.43
C ILE A 15 -9.95 4.20 1.96
N ALA A 16 -10.33 2.96 2.28
CA ALA A 16 -11.66 2.66 2.80
C ALA A 16 -11.69 2.58 4.33
N VAL A 17 -10.68 2.00 4.99
CA VAL A 17 -10.70 1.80 6.45
C VAL A 17 -10.55 3.13 7.20
N VAL A 18 -9.69 4.04 6.72
CA VAL A 18 -9.48 5.32 7.41
C VAL A 18 -10.76 6.16 7.42
N PRO A 19 -11.42 6.42 6.27
CA PRO A 19 -12.66 7.16 6.29
C PRO A 19 -13.80 6.42 6.99
N ALA A 20 -13.95 5.10 6.76
CA ALA A 20 -15.02 4.33 7.38
C ALA A 20 -14.90 4.29 8.91
N GLY A 21 -13.68 4.14 9.45
CA GLY A 21 -13.44 4.16 10.88
C GLY A 21 -13.81 5.49 11.52
N ILE A 22 -13.43 6.60 10.86
CA ILE A 22 -13.77 7.95 11.32
C ILE A 22 -15.29 8.19 11.27
N VAL A 23 -15.94 7.81 10.17
CA VAL A 23 -17.40 7.94 10.00
C VAL A 23 -18.18 7.12 11.04
N TRP A 24 -17.62 5.99 11.49
CA TRP A 24 -18.18 5.21 12.61
C TRP A 24 -17.93 5.82 14.00
N GLY A 25 -17.36 7.03 14.08
CA GLY A 25 -17.12 7.73 15.34
C GLY A 25 -15.89 7.27 16.10
N LEU A 26 -15.00 6.48 15.48
CA LEU A 26 -13.72 6.14 16.09
C LEU A 26 -12.80 7.35 16.08
N ALA A 27 -11.97 7.49 17.12
CA ALA A 27 -11.00 8.58 17.23
C ALA A 27 -10.07 8.60 16.00
N PRO A 28 -10.05 9.68 15.19
CA PRO A 28 -9.29 9.73 13.94
C PRO A 28 -7.82 9.38 14.09
N PHE A 29 -7.21 9.83 15.19
CA PHE A 29 -5.83 9.53 15.51
C PHE A 29 -5.56 8.02 15.64
N LEU A 30 -6.42 7.29 16.36
CA LEU A 30 -6.26 5.84 16.55
C LEU A 30 -6.46 5.10 15.23
N VAL A 31 -7.47 5.49 14.43
CA VAL A 31 -7.72 4.90 13.11
C VAL A 31 -6.51 5.07 12.20
N MET A 32 -5.92 6.27 12.16
CA MET A 32 -4.72 6.55 11.38
C MET A 32 -3.52 5.69 11.82
N VAL A 33 -3.25 5.62 13.13
CA VAL A 33 -2.14 4.81 13.67
C VAL A 33 -2.32 3.34 13.35
N VAL A 34 -3.51 2.78 13.57
CA VAL A 34 -3.79 1.37 13.29
C VAL A 34 -3.67 1.07 11.79
N ALA A 35 -4.19 1.95 10.92
CA ALA A 35 -4.09 1.79 9.48
C ALA A 35 -2.62 1.83 9.00
N PHE A 36 -1.82 2.75 9.54
CA PHE A 36 -0.39 2.82 9.25
C PHE A 36 0.33 1.55 9.69
N MET A 37 0.13 1.11 10.93
CA MET A 37 0.81 -0.07 11.47
C MET A 37 0.42 -1.36 10.73
N GLY A 38 -0.87 -1.55 10.45
CA GLY A 38 -1.37 -2.72 9.73
C GLY A 38 -0.77 -2.82 8.33
N ASN A 39 -0.74 -1.69 7.59
CA ASN A 39 -0.19 -1.67 6.24
C ASN A 39 1.34 -1.80 6.24
N MET A 40 2.02 -1.13 7.17
CA MET A 40 3.47 -1.22 7.28
C MET A 40 3.90 -2.65 7.60
N LEU A 41 3.22 -3.32 8.54
CA LEU A 41 3.56 -4.69 8.93
C LEU A 41 3.44 -5.67 7.75
N SER A 42 2.33 -5.63 7.00
CA SER A 42 2.11 -6.51 5.85
C SER A 42 3.14 -6.29 4.73
N VAL A 43 3.49 -5.03 4.47
CA VAL A 43 4.51 -4.67 3.48
C VAL A 43 5.91 -5.11 3.91
N LEU A 44 6.26 -4.96 5.20
CA LEU A 44 7.54 -5.43 5.72
C LEU A 44 7.68 -6.94 5.57
N VAL A 45 6.60 -7.71 5.77
CA VAL A 45 6.60 -9.16 5.51
C VAL A 45 6.98 -9.46 4.04
N VAL A 46 6.46 -8.68 3.08
CA VAL A 46 6.83 -8.83 1.67
C VAL A 46 8.29 -8.47 1.42
N ILE A 47 8.79 -7.38 2.01
CA ILE A 47 10.17 -6.91 1.82
C ILE A 47 11.18 -7.89 2.41
N PHE A 48 10.96 -8.36 3.64
CA PHE A 48 11.87 -9.28 4.31
C PHE A 48 11.75 -10.70 3.75
N GLY A 49 10.54 -11.14 3.40
CA GLY A 49 10.25 -12.41 2.74
C GLY A 49 10.55 -12.43 1.24
N PHE A 50 11.02 -11.31 0.67
CA PHE A 50 11.19 -11.12 -0.77
C PHE A 50 11.97 -12.25 -1.44
N ASP A 51 13.04 -12.76 -0.82
CA ASP A 51 13.89 -13.81 -1.41
C ASP A 51 13.12 -15.12 -1.61
N GLN A 52 12.23 -15.47 -0.67
CA GLN A 52 11.37 -16.65 -0.76
C GLN A 52 10.25 -16.43 -1.79
N LEU A 53 9.61 -15.26 -1.72
CA LEU A 53 8.56 -14.83 -2.66
C LEU A 53 9.05 -14.80 -4.11
N LYS A 54 10.26 -14.26 -4.36
CA LYS A 54 10.89 -14.21 -5.67
C LYS A 54 11.12 -15.62 -6.23
N ARG A 55 11.71 -16.52 -5.43
CA ARG A 55 11.94 -17.92 -5.85
C ARG A 55 10.66 -18.67 -6.17
N TRP A 56 9.60 -18.45 -5.39
CA TRP A 56 8.29 -19.03 -5.67
C TRP A 56 7.67 -18.44 -6.94
N TYR A 57 7.75 -17.12 -7.10
CA TYR A 57 7.19 -16.40 -8.24
C TYR A 57 7.84 -16.82 -9.56
N VAL A 58 9.18 -16.87 -9.61
CA VAL A 58 9.94 -17.28 -10.80
C VAL A 58 9.58 -18.72 -11.21
N ARG A 59 9.63 -19.68 -10.27
CA ARG A 59 9.23 -21.07 -10.53
C ARG A 59 7.81 -21.19 -11.09
N ARG A 60 6.88 -20.38 -10.57
CA ARG A 60 5.49 -20.38 -11.03
C ARG A 60 5.30 -19.71 -12.39
N ARG A 61 6.16 -18.76 -12.75
CA ARG A 61 6.16 -18.10 -14.07
C ARG A 61 6.68 -19.01 -15.17
N GLU A 62 7.82 -19.66 -14.92
CA GLU A 62 8.44 -20.62 -15.84
C GLU A 62 7.47 -21.75 -16.18
N ALA A 63 6.69 -22.22 -15.20
CA ALA A 63 5.68 -23.25 -15.41
C ALA A 63 4.38 -22.78 -16.12
N LYS A 64 4.13 -21.47 -16.25
CA LYS A 64 2.82 -20.96 -16.73
C LYS A 64 2.87 -19.98 -17.89
N GLY A 65 4.04 -19.52 -18.35
CA GLY A 65 4.19 -18.64 -19.52
C GLY A 65 3.34 -17.36 -19.49
N LYS A 66 2.89 -16.90 -18.30
CA LYS A 66 1.96 -15.77 -18.20
C LYS A 66 2.68 -14.44 -18.39
N GLU A 67 2.03 -13.45 -19.00
CA GLU A 67 2.53 -12.08 -19.09
C GLU A 67 2.43 -11.32 -17.76
N SER A 68 3.28 -10.30 -17.58
CA SER A 68 3.24 -9.43 -16.39
C SER A 68 1.88 -8.73 -16.25
N SER A 69 1.39 -8.62 -15.01
CA SER A 69 0.11 -7.95 -14.77
C SER A 69 0.19 -6.45 -15.16
N LYS A 70 -0.95 -5.84 -15.49
CA LYS A 70 -1.04 -4.39 -15.78
C LYS A 70 -0.46 -3.55 -14.63
N GLY A 71 -0.69 -3.95 -13.38
CA GLY A 71 -0.10 -3.33 -12.19
C GLY A 71 1.43 -3.45 -12.16
N SER A 72 1.97 -4.66 -12.37
CA SER A 72 3.42 -4.87 -12.43
C SER A 72 4.09 -4.04 -13.53
N ARG A 73 3.48 -3.98 -14.74
CA ARG A 73 3.99 -3.13 -15.84
C ARG A 73 4.05 -1.66 -15.46
N ARG A 74 3.00 -1.15 -14.80
CA ARG A 74 2.95 0.23 -14.30
C ARG A 74 4.03 0.49 -13.25
N ALA A 75 4.25 -0.43 -12.30
CA ALA A 75 5.30 -0.30 -11.29
C ALA A 75 6.70 -0.25 -11.89
N VAL A 76 6.99 -1.11 -12.87
CA VAL A 76 8.28 -1.08 -13.57
C VAL A 76 8.46 0.27 -14.28
N ALA A 77 7.45 0.73 -15.04
CA ALA A 77 7.52 2.02 -15.72
C ALA A 77 7.69 3.20 -14.75
N PHE A 78 6.99 3.17 -13.60
CA PHE A 78 7.09 4.20 -12.58
C PHE A 78 8.48 4.22 -11.93
N PHE A 79 9.04 3.04 -11.64
CA PHE A 79 10.39 2.92 -11.09
C PHE A 79 11.44 3.47 -12.06
N HIS A 80 11.33 3.18 -13.36
CA HIS A 80 12.25 3.74 -14.35
C HIS A 80 12.18 5.27 -14.44
N LYS A 81 10.98 5.85 -14.25
CA LYS A 81 10.78 7.30 -14.37
C LYS A 81 11.11 8.07 -13.09
N TYR A 82 10.75 7.54 -11.93
CA TYR A 82 10.78 8.25 -10.64
C TYR A 82 11.63 7.56 -9.56
N GLY A 83 12.25 6.44 -9.90
CA GLY A 83 13.09 5.66 -8.98
C GLY A 83 12.33 5.11 -7.77
N LEU A 84 13.10 4.79 -6.73
CA LEU A 84 12.60 4.21 -5.50
C LEU A 84 11.68 5.15 -4.72
N ALA A 85 11.99 6.44 -4.72
CA ALA A 85 11.21 7.45 -4.01
C ALA A 85 9.80 7.59 -4.60
N GLY A 86 9.69 7.71 -5.92
CA GLY A 86 8.39 7.77 -6.59
C GLY A 86 7.58 6.49 -6.41
N LEU A 87 8.23 5.33 -6.42
CA LEU A 87 7.56 4.06 -6.19
C LEU A 87 7.06 3.92 -4.74
N GLY A 88 7.85 4.35 -3.75
CA GLY A 88 7.44 4.29 -2.34
C GLY A 88 6.33 5.28 -2.00
N LEU A 89 6.36 6.48 -2.59
CA LEU A 89 5.39 7.53 -2.30
C LEU A 89 4.08 7.37 -3.07
N LEU A 90 4.14 7.08 -4.38
CA LEU A 90 2.97 7.01 -5.27
C LEU A 90 2.54 5.58 -5.59
N GLY A 91 3.44 4.60 -5.42
CA GLY A 91 3.12 3.19 -5.59
C GLY A 91 1.95 2.70 -4.72
N PRO A 92 1.83 3.09 -3.43
CA PRO A 92 0.69 2.73 -2.59
C PRO A 92 -0.67 3.02 -3.23
N LEU A 93 -0.83 4.20 -3.82
CA LEU A 93 -2.09 4.67 -4.38
C LEU A 93 -2.34 4.13 -5.80
N LEU A 94 -1.31 4.16 -6.66
CA LEU A 94 -1.48 3.85 -8.08
C LEU A 94 -1.42 2.36 -8.40
N ILE A 95 -0.62 1.61 -7.63
CA ILE A 95 -0.18 0.25 -7.97
C ILE A 95 -0.23 -0.69 -6.76
N GLY A 96 -0.62 -0.21 -5.58
CA GLY A 96 -0.68 -0.99 -4.37
C GLY A 96 0.68 -1.14 -3.70
N THR A 97 0.68 -1.04 -2.38
CA THR A 97 1.90 -1.06 -1.56
C THR A 97 2.70 -2.35 -1.76
N HIS A 98 2.02 -3.49 -1.81
CA HIS A 98 2.64 -4.81 -1.95
C HIS A 98 3.32 -5.02 -3.32
N ILE A 99 2.67 -4.58 -4.41
CA ILE A 99 3.27 -4.70 -5.75
C ILE A 99 4.43 -3.72 -5.90
N ALA A 100 4.28 -2.49 -5.41
CA ALA A 100 5.36 -1.50 -5.39
C ALA A 100 6.58 -2.04 -4.62
N ALA A 101 6.39 -2.60 -3.42
CA ALA A 101 7.45 -3.22 -2.64
C ALA A 101 8.13 -4.37 -3.41
N PHE A 102 7.35 -5.31 -3.94
CA PHE A 102 7.90 -6.45 -4.65
C PHE A 102 8.69 -6.03 -5.89
N ILE A 103 8.17 -5.10 -6.68
CA ILE A 103 8.84 -4.62 -7.90
C ILE A 103 10.08 -3.79 -7.56
N GLY A 104 10.02 -2.89 -6.58
CA GLY A 104 11.20 -2.14 -6.14
C GLY A 104 12.33 -3.06 -5.69
N MET A 105 12.00 -4.08 -4.88
CA MET A 105 12.96 -5.11 -4.47
C MET A 105 13.47 -5.95 -5.67
N ALA A 106 12.61 -6.30 -6.62
CA ALA A 106 13.01 -7.03 -7.82
C ALA A 106 13.93 -6.24 -8.75
N LEU A 107 13.80 -4.91 -8.76
CA LEU A 107 14.66 -4.00 -9.51
C LEU A 107 15.93 -3.59 -8.73
N GLY A 108 16.19 -4.22 -7.59
CA GLY A 108 17.45 -4.08 -6.85
C GLY A 108 17.44 -3.07 -5.71
N ALA A 109 16.27 -2.55 -5.31
CA ALA A 109 16.18 -1.72 -4.11
C ALA A 109 16.60 -2.51 -2.86
N SER A 110 17.35 -1.88 -1.97
CA SER A 110 17.70 -2.50 -0.69
C SER A 110 16.49 -2.57 0.23
N LYS A 111 16.41 -3.62 1.07
CA LYS A 111 15.31 -3.81 2.04
C LYS A 111 15.07 -2.57 2.90
N ARG A 112 16.16 -1.95 3.36
CA ARG A 112 16.13 -0.73 4.19
C ARG A 112 15.55 0.46 3.42
N ALA A 113 16.06 0.75 2.22
CA ALA A 113 15.61 1.91 1.45
C ALA A 113 14.14 1.74 1.01
N MET A 114 13.75 0.54 0.58
CA MET A 114 12.36 0.25 0.22
C MET A 114 11.42 0.45 1.41
N SER A 115 11.80 -0.06 2.60
CA SER A 115 11.00 0.08 3.83
C SER A 115 10.81 1.54 4.23
N ILE A 116 11.86 2.36 4.11
CA ILE A 116 11.77 3.80 4.44
C ILE A 116 10.84 4.51 3.46
N TRP A 117 11.06 4.35 2.15
CA TRP A 117 10.28 5.08 1.16
C TRP A 117 8.81 4.68 1.13
N ILE A 118 8.51 3.40 1.30
CA ILE A 118 7.12 2.95 1.36
C ILE A 118 6.46 3.36 2.68
N GLY A 119 7.19 3.34 3.79
CA GLY A 119 6.72 3.84 5.08
C GLY A 119 6.36 5.32 5.01
N VAL A 120 7.22 6.14 4.40
CA VAL A 120 6.93 7.56 4.14
C VAL A 120 5.67 7.71 3.28
N GLY A 121 5.54 6.93 2.20
CA GLY A 121 4.35 6.96 1.35
C GLY A 121 3.07 6.63 2.12
N ILE A 122 3.07 5.54 2.89
CA ILE A 122 1.92 5.13 3.70
C ILE A 122 1.58 6.23 4.71
N ALA A 123 2.57 6.78 5.43
CA ALA A 123 2.35 7.85 6.41
C ALA A 123 1.70 9.09 5.77
N VAL A 124 2.22 9.53 4.62
CA VAL A 124 1.69 10.67 3.88
C VAL A 124 0.24 10.43 3.48
N TRP A 125 -0.09 9.28 2.89
CA TRP A 125 -1.46 9.00 2.47
C TRP A 125 -2.42 8.81 3.63
N VAL A 126 -2.00 8.12 4.70
CA VAL A 126 -2.80 8.00 5.93
C VAL A 126 -3.12 9.37 6.52
N ALA A 127 -2.13 10.26 6.58
CA ALA A 127 -2.33 11.62 7.07
C ALA A 127 -3.28 12.41 6.17
N ILE A 128 -3.11 12.35 4.84
CA ILE A 128 -4.01 13.02 3.89
C ILE A 128 -5.44 12.52 4.08
N PHE A 129 -5.69 11.22 4.00
CA PHE A 129 -7.06 10.68 4.12
C PHE A 129 -7.65 10.91 5.51
N GLY A 130 -6.88 10.67 6.57
CA GLY A 130 -7.36 10.83 7.94
C GLY A 130 -7.68 12.28 8.31
N ILE A 131 -6.82 13.23 7.93
CA ILE A 131 -7.07 14.66 8.15
C ILE A 131 -8.25 15.12 7.29
N THR A 132 -8.29 14.76 6.00
CA THR A 132 -9.39 15.18 5.12
C THR A 132 -10.73 14.62 5.59
N THR A 133 -10.79 13.37 6.06
CA THR A 133 -12.05 12.83 6.61
C THR A 133 -12.41 13.48 7.95
N ALA A 134 -11.45 13.67 8.86
CA ALA A 134 -11.72 14.31 10.15
C ALA A 134 -12.25 15.74 9.98
N LEU A 135 -11.58 16.56 9.16
CA LEU A 135 -12.01 17.92 8.86
C LEU A 135 -13.34 17.96 8.11
N GLY A 136 -13.55 17.03 7.18
CA GLY A 136 -14.83 16.91 6.48
C GLY A 136 -15.97 16.58 7.44
N PHE A 137 -15.75 15.66 8.39
CA PHE A 137 -16.74 15.27 9.37
C PHE A 137 -17.07 16.40 10.35
N ASP A 138 -16.07 17.15 10.81
CA ASP A 138 -16.27 18.32 11.66
C ASP A 138 -17.07 19.42 10.93
N PHE A 139 -16.81 19.65 9.64
CA PHE A 139 -17.55 20.61 8.82
C PHE A 139 -19.02 20.20 8.64
N PHE A 140 -19.30 18.91 8.43
CA PHE A 140 -20.67 18.39 8.30
C PHE A 140 -21.44 18.36 9.62
N THR A 141 -20.77 18.21 10.76
CA THR A 141 -21.42 18.16 12.08
C THR A 141 -21.64 19.54 12.70
N GLN A 142 -20.85 20.56 12.35
CA GLN A 142 -21.10 21.94 12.77
C GLN A 142 -22.15 22.69 11.93
N SER A 143 -22.53 22.15 10.77
CA SER A 143 -23.49 22.76 9.85
C SER A 143 -24.93 22.23 9.99
N ILE A 144 -25.18 21.40 11.01
CA ILE A 144 -26.50 20.90 11.44
C ILE A 144 -26.73 21.39 12.87
#